data_AF-A0A6A7G808-F1
#
_entry.id   AF-A0A6A7G808-F1
#
_cell.length_a   1.000
_cell.length_b   1.000
_cell.length_c   1.000
_cell.angle_alpha   90.00
_cell.angle_beta   90.00
_cell.angle_gamma   90.00
#
_symmetry.space_group_name_H-M   'P 1'
#
loop_
_entity.id
_entity.type
_entity.pdbx_description
1 polymer ?
#
loop_
_entity_poly.entity_id
_entity_poly.type
_entity_poly.pdbx_seq_one_letter_code
_entity_poly.pdbx_strand_id
1 'polypeptide(L)'
;GMQSTGSRRIKRSIYLDSNSVKFLSSKEIEKYKKINLLKDYIEKVSSEIEKFNKVKNIDLAPINGRQLTNIGMFRVYVELYLKNNSNINKNLTLLVRQKEPTFQGIPLEIYCFAKTIVWQEYEGIQSDLFEHLIPIIHEFDLLIFQNPTGNDFMGLKK
;
A
#
# COMPACT_ATOMS: atom_id res chain seq x y z
N GLY A 1 -7.02 13.39 -24.11
CA GLY A 1 -5.54 13.27 -24.14
C GLY A 1 -4.95 14.07 -22.98
N MET A 2 -3.68 13.87 -22.62
CA MET A 2 -3.01 14.57 -21.48
C MET A 2 -3.26 16.09 -21.43
N GLN A 3 -3.39 16.71 -22.61
CA GLN A 3 -3.71 18.14 -22.79
C GLN A 3 -5.17 18.51 -22.48
N SER A 4 -6.13 17.60 -22.64
CA SER A 4 -7.56 17.90 -22.46
C SER A 4 -7.98 17.94 -20.98
N THR A 5 -7.20 17.36 -20.09
CA THR A 5 -7.50 17.32 -18.64
C THR A 5 -6.55 18.18 -17.81
N GLY A 6 -5.53 18.81 -18.43
CA GLY A 6 -4.47 19.53 -17.71
C GLY A 6 -3.78 18.67 -16.65
N SER A 7 -3.65 17.36 -16.90
CA SER A 7 -3.15 16.42 -15.89
C SER A 7 -2.38 15.28 -16.53
N ARG A 8 -1.33 14.83 -15.84
CA ARG A 8 -0.47 13.75 -16.30
C ARG A 8 -0.57 12.53 -15.40
N ARG A 9 -0.69 11.36 -16.04
CA ARG A 9 -0.90 10.09 -15.34
C ARG A 9 0.39 9.61 -14.68
N ILE A 10 0.32 9.33 -13.39
CA ILE A 10 1.29 8.52 -12.66
C ILE A 10 0.79 7.07 -12.68
N LYS A 11 1.60 6.16 -13.21
CA LYS A 11 1.32 4.71 -13.23
C LYS A 11 2.62 3.98 -12.94
N ARG A 12 2.84 3.66 -11.66
CA ARG A 12 4.04 2.98 -11.17
C ARG A 12 3.67 1.91 -10.15
N SER A 13 4.50 0.89 -10.02
CA SER A 13 4.30 -0.17 -9.03
C SER A 13 5.47 -0.21 -8.05
N ILE A 14 5.17 -0.47 -6.78
CA ILE A 14 6.16 -0.92 -5.80
C ILE A 14 6.02 -2.43 -5.69
N TYR A 15 7.11 -3.16 -5.86
CA TYR A 15 7.12 -4.61 -5.78
C TYR A 15 7.39 -5.02 -4.32
N LEU A 16 6.43 -5.68 -3.70
CA LEU A 16 6.52 -6.12 -2.30
C LEU A 16 7.03 -7.56 -2.24
N ASP A 17 7.91 -7.85 -1.28
CA ASP A 17 8.32 -9.22 -0.99
C ASP A 17 7.12 -9.99 -0.43
N SER A 18 6.77 -11.10 -1.09
CA SER A 18 5.65 -11.95 -0.70
C SER A 18 5.83 -12.58 0.68
N ASN A 19 7.08 -12.80 1.11
CA ASN A 19 7.39 -13.38 2.42
C ASN A 19 7.08 -12.41 3.58
N SER A 20 6.95 -11.11 3.28
CA SER A 20 6.59 -10.10 4.28
C SER A 20 5.08 -9.94 4.50
N VAL A 21 4.25 -10.61 3.68
CA VAL A 21 2.79 -10.49 3.76
C VAL A 21 2.22 -11.39 4.86
N LYS A 22 1.44 -10.81 5.77
CA LYS A 22 0.84 -11.53 6.89
C LYS A 22 -0.50 -10.97 7.34
N PHE A 23 -1.24 -11.77 8.09
CA PHE A 23 -2.37 -11.29 8.91
C PHE A 23 -1.85 -10.46 10.07
N LEU A 24 -2.65 -9.47 10.48
CA LEU A 24 -2.31 -8.60 11.61
C LEU A 24 -2.82 -9.19 12.92
N SER A 25 -1.95 -9.20 13.91
CA SER A 25 -2.32 -9.43 15.31
C SER A 25 -3.07 -8.22 15.88
N SER A 26 -3.81 -8.43 16.98
CA SER A 26 -4.49 -7.33 17.70
C SER A 26 -3.51 -6.22 18.10
N LYS A 27 -2.28 -6.57 18.49
CA LYS A 27 -1.24 -5.60 18.86
C LYS A 27 -0.81 -4.72 17.68
N GLU A 28 -0.67 -5.31 16.49
CA GLU A 28 -0.33 -4.57 15.27
C GLU A 28 -1.48 -3.69 14.80
N ILE A 29 -2.73 -4.17 14.93
CA ILE A 29 -3.92 -3.35 14.66
C ILE A 29 -3.93 -2.10 15.56
N GLU A 30 -3.67 -2.25 16.87
CA GLU A 30 -3.56 -1.11 17.79
C GLU A 30 -2.38 -0.19 17.46
N LYS A 31 -1.25 -0.72 16.97
CA LYS A 31 -0.14 0.10 16.44
C LYS A 31 -0.63 0.95 15.26
N TYR A 32 -1.31 0.33 14.29
CA TYR A 32 -1.73 1.01 13.07
C TYR A 32 -2.87 2.02 13.28
N LYS A 33 -3.70 1.84 14.32
CA LYS A 33 -4.69 2.87 14.73
C LYS A 33 -4.05 4.20 15.14
N LYS A 34 -2.77 4.21 15.51
CA LYS A 34 -2.02 5.45 15.80
C LYS A 34 -1.67 6.23 14.53
N ILE A 35 -1.82 5.64 13.35
CA ILE A 35 -1.64 6.32 12.07
C ILE A 35 -2.93 7.09 11.77
N ASN A 36 -2.87 8.42 11.83
CA ASN A 36 -4.03 9.30 11.67
C ASN A 36 -4.87 8.99 10.44
N LEU A 37 -4.23 8.69 9.30
CA LEU A 37 -4.94 8.36 8.07
C LEU A 37 -5.73 7.05 8.14
N LEU A 38 -5.33 6.10 8.99
CA LEU A 38 -5.93 4.76 9.03
C LEU A 38 -6.93 4.56 10.16
N LYS A 39 -6.90 5.41 11.20
CA LYS A 39 -7.69 5.23 12.41
C LYS A 39 -9.17 4.92 12.12
N ASP A 40 -9.85 5.83 11.44
CA ASP A 40 -11.29 5.70 11.14
C ASP A 40 -11.58 4.48 10.26
N TYR A 41 -10.68 4.17 9.32
CA TYR A 41 -10.82 3.01 8.44
C TYR A 41 -10.69 1.70 9.24
N ILE A 42 -9.69 1.60 10.11
CA ILE A 42 -9.46 0.40 10.92
C ILE A 42 -10.61 0.17 11.89
N GLU A 43 -11.12 1.22 12.54
CA GLU A 43 -12.28 1.12 13.45
C GLU A 43 -13.51 0.59 12.71
N LYS A 44 -13.81 1.15 11.54
CA LYS A 44 -14.92 0.71 10.70
C LYS A 44 -14.76 -0.76 10.28
N VAL A 45 -13.63 -1.12 9.67
CA VAL A 45 -13.45 -2.46 9.09
C VAL A 45 -13.31 -3.53 10.17
N SER A 46 -12.70 -3.22 11.32
CA SER A 46 -12.67 -4.14 12.46
C SER A 46 -14.08 -4.51 12.93
N SER A 47 -14.98 -3.53 13.04
CA SER A 47 -16.38 -3.78 13.40
C SER A 47 -17.12 -4.64 12.35
N GLU A 48 -16.88 -4.39 11.06
CA GLU A 48 -17.45 -5.20 9.98
C GLU A 48 -16.94 -6.65 10.01
N ILE A 49 -15.65 -6.85 10.28
CA ILE A 49 -15.03 -8.17 10.40
C ILE A 49 -15.60 -8.94 11.59
N GLU A 50 -15.72 -8.30 12.76
CA GLU A 50 -16.29 -8.94 13.95
C GLU A 50 -17.73 -9.40 13.71
N LYS A 51 -18.57 -8.56 13.07
CA LYS A 51 -19.94 -8.92 12.71
C LYS A 51 -19.96 -10.10 11.74
N PHE A 52 -19.12 -10.07 10.70
CA PHE A 52 -19.03 -11.14 9.71
C PHE A 52 -18.62 -12.47 10.34
N ASN A 53 -17.57 -12.46 11.18
CA ASN A 53 -17.05 -13.67 11.80
C ASN A 53 -18.03 -14.27 12.82
N LYS A 54 -18.76 -13.43 13.59
CA LYS A 54 -19.81 -13.88 14.52
C LYS A 54 -20.98 -14.57 13.80
N VAL A 55 -21.47 -14.00 12.70
CA VAL A 55 -22.57 -14.56 11.91
C VAL A 55 -22.22 -15.95 11.34
N LYS A 56 -20.93 -16.23 11.13
CA LYS A 56 -20.45 -17.46 10.52
C LYS A 56 -19.98 -18.52 11.53
N ASN A 57 -20.14 -18.30 12.85
CA ASN A 57 -19.72 -19.22 13.93
C ASN A 57 -18.29 -19.76 13.74
N ILE A 58 -17.35 -18.87 13.42
CA ILE A 58 -15.97 -19.23 13.11
C ILE A 58 -15.17 -19.38 14.40
N ASP A 59 -15.45 -20.44 15.16
CA ASP A 59 -14.77 -20.69 16.45
C ASP A 59 -13.60 -21.70 16.36
N LEU A 60 -13.39 -22.34 15.20
CA LEU A 60 -12.48 -23.50 15.11
C LEU A 60 -11.17 -23.25 14.34
N ALA A 61 -11.08 -22.21 13.51
CA ALA A 61 -9.82 -21.82 12.88
C ALA A 61 -9.84 -20.34 12.41
N PRO A 62 -8.92 -19.48 12.87
CA PRO A 62 -8.85 -18.07 12.46
C PRO A 62 -8.79 -17.86 10.93
N ILE A 63 -8.23 -18.81 10.20
CA ILE A 63 -8.13 -18.77 8.73
C ILE A 63 -9.48 -18.77 8.01
N ASN A 64 -10.53 -19.24 8.67
CA ASN A 64 -11.87 -19.30 8.08
C ASN A 64 -12.58 -17.94 8.13
N GLY A 65 -12.09 -17.00 8.94
CA GLY A 65 -12.65 -15.66 9.13
C GLY A 65 -11.99 -14.60 8.27
N ARG A 66 -12.68 -13.46 8.10
CA ARG A 66 -12.02 -12.26 7.58
C ARG A 66 -11.03 -11.74 8.62
N GLN A 67 -9.87 -11.32 8.15
CA GLN A 67 -8.81 -10.73 8.96
C GLN A 67 -8.16 -9.58 8.19
N LEU A 68 -7.59 -8.64 8.93
CA LEU A 68 -6.79 -7.56 8.35
C LEU A 68 -5.40 -8.09 7.99
N THR A 69 -4.84 -7.60 6.89
CA THR A 69 -3.48 -7.91 6.46
C THR A 69 -2.65 -6.64 6.38
N ASN A 70 -1.34 -6.76 6.60
CA ASN A 70 -0.44 -5.61 6.50
C ASN A 70 -0.45 -4.98 5.09
N ILE A 71 -0.39 -5.80 4.03
CA ILE A 71 -0.51 -5.33 2.64
C ILE A 71 -1.84 -4.62 2.37
N GLY A 72 -2.94 -5.09 2.98
CA GLY A 72 -4.25 -4.46 2.89
C GLY A 72 -4.26 -3.08 3.55
N MET A 73 -3.64 -2.95 4.72
CA MET A 73 -3.55 -1.68 5.44
C MET A 73 -2.64 -0.69 4.72
N PHE A 74 -1.50 -1.14 4.19
CA PHE A 74 -0.62 -0.29 3.39
C PHE A 74 -1.32 0.21 2.13
N ARG A 75 -2.02 -0.66 1.38
CA ARG A 75 -2.80 -0.25 0.19
C ARG A 75 -3.78 0.88 0.51
N VAL A 76 -4.52 0.74 1.62
CA VAL A 76 -5.51 1.75 2.06
C VAL A 76 -4.82 3.03 2.50
N TYR A 77 -3.69 2.93 3.21
CA TYR A 77 -2.89 4.08 3.59
C TYR A 77 -2.47 4.91 2.37
N VAL A 78 -1.91 4.25 1.34
CA VAL A 78 -1.52 4.92 0.09
C VAL A 78 -2.71 5.59 -0.59
N GLU A 79 -3.87 4.92 -0.63
CA GLU A 79 -5.08 5.48 -1.21
C GLU A 79 -5.54 6.76 -0.48
N LEU A 80 -5.55 6.74 0.85
CA LEU A 80 -5.92 7.90 1.67
C LEU A 80 -4.89 9.03 1.59
N TYR A 81 -3.60 8.68 1.55
CA TYR A 81 -2.53 9.64 1.33
C TYR A 81 -2.70 10.38 0.00
N LEU A 82 -2.97 9.65 -1.10
CA LEU A 82 -3.21 10.26 -2.41
C LEU A 82 -4.48 11.12 -2.45
N LYS A 83 -5.56 10.70 -1.78
CA LYS A 83 -6.79 11.51 -1.66
C LYS A 83 -6.56 12.82 -0.91
N ASN A 84 -5.64 12.84 0.05
CA ASN A 84 -5.28 14.03 0.81
C ASN A 84 -4.21 14.90 0.12
N ASN A 85 -3.46 14.36 -0.84
CA ASN A 85 -2.44 15.10 -1.56
C ASN A 85 -3.04 16.21 -2.47
N SER A 86 -2.57 17.45 -2.32
CA SER A 86 -3.06 18.62 -3.07
C SER A 86 -2.66 18.59 -4.55
N ASN A 87 -1.55 17.95 -4.89
CA ASN A 87 -0.98 17.84 -6.24
C ASN A 87 -1.64 16.75 -7.10
N ILE A 88 -2.47 15.90 -6.51
CA ILE A 88 -3.20 14.83 -7.20
C ILE A 88 -4.59 15.32 -7.63
N ASN A 89 -4.94 15.10 -8.90
CA ASN A 89 -6.24 15.40 -9.47
C ASN A 89 -7.27 14.35 -9.06
N LYS A 90 -8.15 14.73 -8.14
CA LYS A 90 -9.16 13.88 -7.52
C LYS A 90 -10.43 13.70 -8.37
N ASN A 91 -10.57 14.49 -9.45
CA ASN A 91 -11.67 14.37 -10.41
C ASN A 91 -11.41 13.28 -11.46
N LEU A 92 -10.18 12.76 -11.51
CA LEU A 92 -9.78 11.66 -12.39
C LEU A 92 -9.59 10.38 -11.56
N THR A 93 -9.43 9.26 -12.26
CA THR A 93 -9.26 7.95 -11.62
C THR A 93 -8.06 7.93 -10.67
N LEU A 94 -8.30 7.54 -9.43
CA LEU A 94 -7.31 7.23 -8.41
C LEU A 94 -7.54 5.78 -7.97
N LEU A 95 -6.53 4.94 -8.17
CA LEU A 95 -6.58 3.52 -7.85
C LEU A 95 -5.25 3.07 -7.26
N VAL A 96 -5.32 2.38 -6.12
CA VAL A 96 -4.19 1.64 -5.54
C VAL A 96 -4.60 0.18 -5.46
N ARG A 97 -3.96 -0.67 -6.24
CA ARG A 97 -4.34 -2.08 -6.38
C ARG A 97 -3.14 -3.02 -6.39
N GLN A 98 -3.35 -4.24 -5.96
CA GLN A 98 -2.40 -5.32 -6.20
C GLN A 98 -2.60 -5.83 -7.63
N LYS A 99 -1.50 -6.18 -8.28
CA LYS A 99 -1.50 -6.98 -9.51
C LYS A 99 -1.15 -8.42 -9.19
N GLU A 100 -1.26 -9.28 -10.19
CA GLU A 100 -0.83 -10.68 -10.10
C GLU A 100 0.62 -10.76 -9.56
N PRO A 101 0.90 -11.64 -8.57
CA PRO A 101 2.25 -11.89 -8.11
C PRO A 101 3.15 -12.33 -9.26
N THR A 102 4.40 -11.89 -9.24
CA THR A 102 5.42 -12.26 -10.24
C THR A 102 6.65 -12.84 -9.54
N PHE A 103 7.65 -13.23 -10.32
CA PHE A 103 8.96 -13.60 -9.78
C PHE A 103 9.66 -12.45 -9.03
N GLN A 104 9.17 -11.21 -9.17
CA GLN A 104 9.65 -10.02 -8.47
C GLN A 104 8.75 -9.66 -7.27
N GLY A 105 7.94 -10.58 -6.77
CA GLY A 105 7.01 -10.35 -5.66
C GLY A 105 5.64 -9.81 -6.10
N ILE A 106 4.95 -9.11 -5.20
CA ILE A 106 3.56 -8.66 -5.40
C ILE A 106 3.57 -7.17 -5.80
N PRO A 107 3.18 -6.82 -7.05
CA PRO A 107 3.18 -5.43 -7.47
C PRO A 107 1.98 -4.68 -6.86
N LEU A 108 2.25 -3.63 -6.10
CA LEU A 108 1.25 -2.64 -5.68
C LEU A 108 1.28 -1.47 -6.67
N GLU A 109 0.32 -1.45 -7.61
CA GLU A 109 0.20 -0.41 -8.63
C GLU A 109 -0.50 0.83 -8.07
N ILE A 110 0.19 1.96 -8.14
CA ILE A 110 -0.34 3.30 -7.89
C ILE A 110 -0.69 3.93 -9.24
N TYR A 111 -1.98 4.16 -9.44
CA TYR A 111 -2.55 4.81 -10.61
C TYR A 111 -3.29 6.08 -10.19
N CYS A 112 -2.76 7.24 -10.55
CA CYS A 112 -3.39 8.52 -10.29
C CYS A 112 -2.97 9.57 -11.33
N PHE A 113 -3.42 10.81 -11.18
CA PHE A 113 -3.08 11.90 -12.08
C PHE A 113 -2.54 13.09 -11.29
N ALA A 114 -1.37 13.61 -11.66
CA ALA A 114 -0.86 14.88 -11.17
C ALA A 114 -1.59 16.04 -11.84
N LYS A 115 -1.88 17.13 -11.10
CA LYS A 115 -2.57 18.34 -11.56
C LYS A 115 -1.70 19.26 -12.46
N THR A 116 -0.70 18.71 -13.12
CA THR A 116 0.20 19.46 -13.98
C THR A 116 0.54 18.64 -15.23
N ILE A 117 0.87 19.37 -16.29
CA ILE A 117 1.46 18.84 -17.53
C ILE A 117 2.90 19.30 -17.72
N VAL A 118 3.39 20.22 -16.86
CA VAL A 118 4.77 20.70 -16.88
C VAL A 118 5.67 19.53 -16.48
N TRP A 119 6.62 19.19 -17.35
CA TRP A 119 7.46 18.00 -17.19
C TRP A 119 8.18 17.99 -15.84
N GLN A 120 8.85 19.10 -15.49
CA GLN A 120 9.64 19.20 -14.26
C GLN A 120 8.79 19.07 -13.00
N GLU A 121 7.62 19.74 -12.95
CA GLU A 121 6.69 19.63 -11.82
C GLU A 121 6.12 18.22 -11.69
N TYR A 122 5.76 17.59 -12.81
CA TYR A 122 5.27 16.23 -12.83
C TYR A 122 6.30 15.24 -12.28
N GLU A 123 7.57 15.36 -12.69
CA GLU A 123 8.64 14.50 -12.18
C GLU A 123 8.87 14.74 -10.68
N GLY A 124 8.83 16.00 -10.22
CA GLY A 124 8.92 16.33 -8.79
C GLY A 124 7.80 15.67 -7.97
N ILE A 125 6.54 15.85 -8.37
CA ILE A 125 5.38 15.24 -7.69
C ILE A 125 5.50 13.73 -7.63
N GLN A 126 6.00 13.11 -8.70
CA GLN A 126 6.20 11.67 -8.75
C GLN A 126 7.33 11.24 -7.80
N SER A 127 8.47 11.93 -7.80
CA SER A 127 9.58 11.64 -6.89
C SER A 127 9.16 11.77 -5.43
N ASP A 128 8.57 12.90 -5.05
CA ASP A 128 8.10 13.18 -3.68
C ASP A 128 7.14 12.09 -3.17
N LEU A 129 6.23 11.64 -4.05
CA LEU A 129 5.31 10.56 -3.72
C LEU A 129 6.04 9.26 -3.38
N PHE A 130 7.01 8.83 -4.18
CA PHE A 130 7.71 7.57 -3.94
C PHE A 130 8.77 7.68 -2.83
N GLU A 131 9.39 8.84 -2.65
CA GLU A 131 10.29 9.13 -1.52
C GLU A 131 9.57 9.02 -0.18
N HIS A 132 8.29 9.39 -0.12
CA HIS A 132 7.44 9.18 1.06
C HIS A 132 7.01 7.72 1.23
N LEU A 133 6.56 7.07 0.14
CA LEU A 133 5.99 5.73 0.22
C LEU A 133 7.01 4.64 0.49
N ILE A 134 8.21 4.72 -0.09
CA ILE A 134 9.23 3.66 -0.01
C ILE A 134 9.65 3.38 1.46
N PRO A 135 10.03 4.38 2.27
CA PRO A 135 10.40 4.12 3.67
C PRO A 135 9.22 3.66 4.52
N ILE A 136 8.03 4.19 4.26
CA ILE A 136 6.82 3.90 5.06
C ILE A 136 6.39 2.44 4.95
N ILE A 137 6.72 1.74 3.85
CA ILE A 137 6.44 0.31 3.71
C ILE A 137 6.92 -0.48 4.93
N HIS A 138 8.08 -0.13 5.49
CA HIS A 138 8.64 -0.81 6.65
C HIS A 138 7.83 -0.60 7.94
N GLU A 139 7.10 0.51 8.07
CA GLU A 139 6.20 0.73 9.22
C GLU A 139 5.01 -0.23 9.23
N PHE A 140 4.67 -0.77 8.05
CA PHE A 140 3.67 -1.81 7.84
C PHE A 140 4.27 -3.23 7.92
N ASP A 141 5.51 -3.38 8.39
CA ASP A 141 6.21 -4.68 8.47
C ASP A 141 6.26 -5.37 7.09
N LEU A 142 6.26 -4.58 6.01
CA LEU A 142 6.42 -5.04 4.65
C LEU A 142 7.85 -4.80 4.19
N LEU A 143 8.29 -5.60 3.23
CA LEU A 143 9.58 -5.44 2.58
C LEU A 143 9.37 -5.19 1.08
N ILE A 144 10.27 -4.41 0.48
CA ILE A 144 10.34 -4.23 -0.96
C ILE A 144 11.16 -5.39 -1.52
N PHE A 145 10.67 -6.03 -2.57
CA PHE A 145 11.42 -7.07 -3.27
C PHE A 145 12.71 -6.49 -3.86
N GLN A 146 13.82 -7.18 -3.62
CA GLN A 146 15.11 -6.90 -4.23
C GLN A 146 15.76 -8.20 -4.67
N ASN A 147 16.41 -8.20 -5.83
CA ASN A 147 17.28 -9.31 -6.20
C ASN A 147 18.52 -9.27 -5.31
N PRO A 148 19.04 -10.44 -4.87
CA PRO A 148 20.31 -10.48 -4.17
C PRO A 148 21.39 -9.88 -5.08
N THR A 149 22.21 -9.03 -4.47
CA THR A 149 23.36 -8.37 -5.08
C THR A 149 24.65 -9.04 -4.60
N GLY A 150 25.78 -8.74 -5.24
CA GLY A 150 27.07 -9.27 -4.82
C GLY A 150 27.42 -8.94 -3.36
N ASN A 151 26.91 -7.83 -2.82
CA ASN A 151 27.13 -7.43 -1.44
C ASN A 151 26.44 -8.35 -0.43
N ASP A 152 25.27 -8.90 -0.77
CA ASP A 152 24.51 -9.79 0.11
C ASP A 152 25.27 -11.10 0.38
N PHE A 153 26.12 -11.54 -0.56
CA PHE A 153 26.94 -12.74 -0.41
C PHE A 153 28.25 -12.52 0.36
N MET A 154 28.69 -11.27 0.58
CA MET A 154 29.94 -11.01 1.31
C MET A 154 29.87 -11.45 2.78
N GLY A 155 28.66 -11.52 3.37
CA GLY A 155 28.43 -12.01 4.73
C GLY A 155 28.40 -13.53 4.88
N LEU A 156 28.30 -14.28 3.78
CA LEU A 156 28.30 -15.75 3.79
C LEU A 156 29.75 -16.25 3.77
N LYS A 157 30.45 -16.16 4.91
CA LYS A 157 31.72 -16.88 5.09
C LYS A 157 31.42 -18.38 5.24
N LYS A 158 32.20 -19.20 4.52
CA LYS A 158 32.17 -20.68 4.61
C LYS A 158 32.43 -21.19 6.01
#